data_AF-A0AB94IFJ3-F1
#
_entry.id   AF-A0AB94IFJ3-F1
#
_cell.length_a   1.000
_cell.length_b   1.000
_cell.length_c   1.000
_cell.angle_alpha   90.00
_cell.angle_beta   90.00
_cell.angle_gamma   90.00
#
_symmetry.space_group_name_H-M   'P 1'
#
loop_
_entity.id
_entity.type
_entity.pdbx_description
1 polymer ?
#
loop_
_entity_poly.entity_id
_entity_poly.type
_entity_poly.pdbx_seq_one_letter_code
_entity_poly.pdbx_strand_id
1 'polypeptide(L)' 'MKAPTGYDYEEDGILYRVFYIHKSKIKGIKVMARSGNRMVIEYGRNPNEAVKKAKKLLLNPSTK' A
#
# COMPACT_ATOMS: atom_id res chain seq x y z
N MET A 1 6.23 -3.33 -21.27
CA MET A 1 5.42 -3.79 -20.10
C MET A 1 4.28 -2.78 -19.89
N LYS A 2 3.02 -3.21 -19.76
CA LYS A 2 1.96 -2.29 -19.30
C LYS A 2 2.24 -1.96 -17.83
N ALA A 3 2.35 -0.68 -17.49
CA ALA A 3 2.51 -0.25 -16.09
C ALA A 3 1.35 -0.83 -15.26
N PRO A 4 1.58 -1.28 -14.02
CA PRO A 4 0.49 -1.67 -13.13
C PRO A 4 -0.49 -0.51 -13.02
N THR A 5 -1.78 -0.78 -13.24
CA THR A 5 -2.84 0.21 -13.02
C THR A 5 -2.89 0.54 -11.53
N GLY A 6 -3.12 1.81 -11.20
CA GLY A 6 -2.98 2.30 -9.84
C GLY A 6 -3.31 3.78 -9.71
N TYR A 7 -3.30 4.27 -8.48
CA TYR A 7 -3.46 5.68 -8.16
C TYR A 7 -2.63 6.05 -6.94
N ASP A 8 -2.26 7.32 -6.87
CA ASP A 8 -1.49 7.90 -5.78
C ASP A 8 -2.35 8.91 -5.04
N TYR A 9 -2.22 8.99 -3.72
CA TYR A 9 -2.86 10.01 -2.90
C TYR A 9 -2.09 10.21 -1.59
N GLU A 10 -2.37 11.33 -0.92
CA GLU A 10 -1.79 11.65 0.38
C GLU A 10 -2.90 11.79 1.42
N GLU A 11 -2.68 11.23 2.61
CA GLU A 11 -3.57 11.36 3.76
C GLU A 11 -2.71 11.44 5.03
N ASP A 12 -2.97 12.43 5.90
CA ASP A 12 -2.27 12.63 7.17
C ASP A 12 -0.72 12.69 7.05
N GLY A 13 -0.18 13.25 5.96
CA GLY A 13 1.27 13.30 5.69
C GLY A 13 1.87 11.94 5.32
N ILE A 14 1.03 10.97 4.94
CA ILE A 14 1.42 9.66 4.43
C ILE A 14 1.10 9.61 2.93
N LEU A 15 2.13 9.40 2.12
CA LEU A 15 1.99 9.18 0.69
C LEU A 15 1.67 7.71 0.41
N TYR A 16 0.51 7.46 -0.20
CA TYR A 16 0.06 6.14 -0.62
C TYR A 16 0.15 5.99 -2.14
N ARG A 17 0.66 4.84 -2.58
CA ARG A 17 0.62 4.38 -3.97
C ARG A 17 -0.03 3.00 -4.02
N VAL A 18 -1.18 2.93 -4.68
CA VAL A 18 -1.99 1.73 -4.81
C VAL A 18 -1.75 1.08 -6.17
N PHE A 19 -1.49 -0.22 -6.20
CA PHE A 19 -1.29 -1.00 -7.42
C PHE A 19 -2.30 -2.15 -7.50
N TYR A 20 -3.01 -2.23 -8.62
CA TYR A 20 -3.89 -3.35 -8.95
C TYR A 20 -3.08 -4.48 -9.60
N ILE A 21 -2.97 -5.61 -8.91
CA ILE A 21 -2.24 -6.78 -9.41
C ILE A 21 -3.23 -7.69 -10.15
N HIS A 22 -3.36 -7.47 -11.46
CA HIS A 22 -4.22 -8.27 -12.33
C HIS A 22 -3.56 -9.51 -12.94
N LYS A 23 -2.22 -9.60 -12.91
CA LYS A 23 -1.44 -10.63 -13.65
C LYS A 23 -0.78 -11.72 -12.79
N SER A 24 -0.98 -11.70 -11.47
CA SER A 24 -0.45 -12.73 -10.56
C SER A 24 -1.48 -13.85 -10.36
N LYS A 25 -1.04 -15.07 -10.02
CA LYS A 25 -1.92 -16.16 -9.52
C LYS A 25 -2.76 -15.70 -8.31
N ILE A 26 -2.34 -14.64 -7.64
CA ILE A 26 -3.03 -13.97 -6.56
C ILE A 26 -3.57 -12.65 -7.11
N LYS A 27 -4.89 -12.60 -7.39
CA LYS A 27 -5.58 -11.32 -7.60
C LYS A 27 -5.50 -10.55 -6.29
N GLY A 28 -4.99 -9.31 -6.33
CA GLY A 28 -4.84 -8.53 -5.11
C GLY A 28 -4.44 -7.09 -5.35
N ILE A 29 -4.47 -6.33 -4.27
CA ILE A 29 -4.00 -4.96 -4.21
C ILE A 29 -2.68 -4.93 -3.46
N LYS A 30 -1.71 -4.20 -4.00
CA LYS A 30 -0.47 -3.85 -3.31
C LYS A 30 -0.51 -2.37 -3.00
N VAL A 31 -0.22 -2.00 -1.77
CA VAL A 31 -0.11 -0.60 -1.34
C VAL A 31 1.29 -0.35 -0.84
N MET A 32 1.91 0.69 -1.36
CA MET A 32 3.11 1.28 -0.79
C MET A 32 2.67 2.52 -0.01
N ALA A 33 3.07 2.63 1.24
CA ALA A 33 2.81 3.80 2.06
C ALA A 33 4.14 4.35 2.59
N ARG A 34 4.33 5.67 2.50
CA ARG A 34 5.55 6.36 2.91
C ARG A 34 5.23 7.54 3.80
N SER A 35 5.94 7.66 4.93
CA SER A 35 5.93 8.83 5.79
C SER A 35 7.37 9.19 6.16
N GLY A 36 7.83 10.37 5.74
CA GLY A 36 9.24 10.78 5.85
C GLY A 36 10.21 9.77 5.23
N ASN A 37 11.11 9.23 6.07
CA ASN A 37 12.12 8.23 5.67
C ASN A 37 11.63 6.78 5.79
N ARG A 38 10.41 6.55 6.30
CA ARG A 38 9.87 5.20 6.49
C ARG A 38 8.93 4.84 5.35
N MET A 39 9.05 3.61 4.87
CA MET A 39 8.20 3.07 3.82
C MET A 39 7.78 1.64 4.20
N VAL A 40 6.51 1.32 3.96
CA VAL A 40 5.97 -0.03 4.14
C VAL A 40 5.25 -0.44 2.87
N ILE A 41 5.20 -1.74 2.61
CA ILE A 41 4.47 -2.33 1.49
C ILE A 41 3.57 -3.40 2.05
N GLU A 42 2.29 -3.33 1.73
CA GLU A 42 1.29 -4.28 2.19
C GLU A 42 0.39 -4.78 1.07
N TYR A 43 -0.23 -5.93 1.32
CA TYR A 43 -1.12 -6.58 0.38
C TYR A 43 -2.52 -6.77 0.99
N GLY A 44 -3.53 -6.68 0.14
CA GLY A 44 -4.92 -6.85 0.53
C GLY A 44 -5.80 -7.32 -0.61
N ARG A 45 -7.02 -7.75 -0.27
CA ARG A 45 -8.04 -8.12 -1.25
C ARG A 45 -8.68 -6.89 -1.90
N ASN A 46 -8.65 -5.76 -1.20
CA ASN A 46 -9.11 -4.46 -1.67
C ASN A 46 -8.16 -3.34 -1.17
N PRO A 47 -8.23 -2.13 -1.74
CA PRO A 47 -7.32 -1.03 -1.37
C PRO A 47 -7.41 -0.65 0.10
N ASN A 48 -8.62 -0.54 0.65
CA ASN A 48 -8.83 -0.12 2.04
C ASN A 48 -8.17 -1.08 3.04
N GLU A 49 -8.24 -2.39 2.79
CA GLU A 49 -7.59 -3.40 3.62
C GLU A 49 -6.06 -3.23 3.61
N ALA A 50 -5.46 -3.09 2.42
CA ALA A 50 -4.02 -2.94 2.27
C ALA A 50 -3.52 -1.60 2.86
N VAL A 51 -4.27 -0.51 2.66
CA VAL A 51 -4.01 0.81 3.24
C VAL A 51 -4.07 0.74 4.77
N LYS A 52 -5.10 0.08 5.34
CA LYS A 52 -5.25 -0.04 6.80
C LYS A 52 -4.07 -0.79 7.43
N LYS A 53 -3.60 -1.89 6.80
CA LYS A 53 -2.40 -2.62 7.24
C LYS A 53 -1.16 -1.73 7.16
N ALA A 54 -0.97 -1.05 6.02
CA ALA A 54 0.17 -0.17 5.80
C ALA A 54 0.20 1.00 6.81
N LYS A 55 -0.92 1.68 7.02
CA LYS A 55 -1.08 2.78 7.99
C LYS A 55 -0.76 2.29 9.40
N LYS A 56 -1.28 1.11 9.79
CA LYS A 56 -0.99 0.52 11.11
C LYS A 56 0.51 0.29 11.34
N LEU A 57 1.23 -0.25 10.35
CA LEU A 57 2.67 -0.52 10.45
C LEU A 57 3.57 0.72 10.34
N LEU A 58 3.09 1.75 9.66
CA LEU A 58 3.77 3.06 9.62
C LEU A 58 3.68 3.77 10.97
N LEU A 59 2.48 3.80 11.56
CA LEU A 59 2.22 4.51 12.82
C LEU A 59 2.69 3.73 14.05
N ASN A 60 2.68 2.39 14.01
CA ASN A 60 3.09 1.52 15.11
C ASN A 60 4.28 0.63 14.71
N PRO A 61 5.52 1.16 14.77
CA PRO A 61 6.70 0.45 14.29
C PRO A 61 7.12 -0.75 15.16
N SER A 62 6.62 -0.85 16.39
CA SER A 62 7.00 -1.88 17.38
C SER A 62 6.34 -3.24 17.17
N THR A 63 5.47 -3.39 16.18
CA THR A 63 4.80 -4.64 15.83
C THR A 63 5.41 -5.25 14.58
N LYS A 64 6.26 -6.26 14.75
CA LYS A 64 6.73 -7.14 13.69
C LYS A 64 6.60 -8.58 14.14
#